data_AF-A0A1Q7AYW9-F1
#
_entry.id   AF-A0A1Q7AYW9-F1
#
_cell.length_a   1.000
_cell.length_b   1.000
_cell.length_c   1.000
_cell.angle_alpha   90.00
_cell.angle_beta   90.00
_cell.angle_gamma   90.00
#
_symmetry.space_group_name_H-M   'P 1'
#
loop_
_entity.id
_entity.type
_entity.pdbx_description
1 polymer ?
#
loop_
_entity_poly.entity_id
_entity_poly.type
_entity_poly.pdbx_seq_one_letter_code
_entity_poly.pdbx_strand_id
1 'polypeptide(L)'
;MLTKAVVVLAAATAVLGPCDPTGVRPPKDLAGTWGGDNAALIADDTSAHVHIGCTYGNIHQQIVPDANGRFDVPGEHNITAHPVDRGILHPARFAGRVIAGTMTLTVTLTDTTVTLGPVLLAYGKEPRMGPCPICRRPR
;
A
#
# COMPACT_ATOMS: atom_id res chain seq x y z
N MET A 1 33.17 -62.72 -28.97
CA MET A 1 31.77 -62.84 -28.53
C MET A 1 31.49 -61.64 -27.64
N LEU A 2 30.59 -60.75 -28.07
CA LEU A 2 30.39 -59.40 -27.53
C LEU A 2 29.72 -59.42 -26.15
N THR A 3 30.32 -58.72 -25.19
CA THR A 3 29.77 -58.35 -23.88
C THR A 3 28.67 -57.28 -24.07
N LYS A 4 27.46 -57.51 -23.56
CA LYS A 4 26.42 -56.46 -23.46
C LYS A 4 26.22 -56.10 -21.99
N ALA A 5 26.76 -54.95 -21.58
CA ALA A 5 26.41 -54.31 -20.32
C ALA A 5 25.10 -53.52 -20.52
N VAL A 6 24.07 -53.87 -19.74
CA VAL A 6 22.81 -53.13 -19.71
C VAL A 6 22.97 -51.97 -18.74
N VAL A 7 22.97 -50.75 -19.27
CA VAL A 7 22.96 -49.52 -18.47
C VAL A 7 21.51 -49.11 -18.24
N VAL A 8 21.05 -49.18 -17.00
CA VAL A 8 19.73 -48.69 -16.58
C VAL A 8 19.86 -47.19 -16.30
N LEU A 9 19.26 -46.34 -17.14
CA LEU A 9 19.13 -44.91 -16.88
C LEU A 9 17.96 -44.67 -15.92
N ALA A 10 18.26 -44.26 -14.68
CA ALA A 10 17.26 -43.71 -13.77
C ALA A 10 16.97 -42.25 -14.17
N ALA A 11 15.76 -41.96 -14.66
CA ALA A 11 15.31 -40.61 -14.96
C ALA A 11 14.88 -39.91 -13.66
N ALA A 12 15.68 -38.99 -13.15
CA ALA A 12 15.31 -38.11 -12.05
C ALA A 12 14.49 -36.93 -12.59
N THR A 13 13.17 -36.95 -12.38
CA THR A 13 12.27 -35.84 -12.67
C THR A 13 12.43 -34.75 -11.60
N ALA A 14 13.19 -33.70 -11.91
CA ALA A 14 13.25 -32.50 -11.08
C ALA A 14 11.95 -31.69 -11.25
N VAL A 15 11.16 -31.59 -10.19
CA VAL A 15 9.98 -30.73 -10.13
C VAL A 15 10.45 -29.29 -9.97
N LEU A 16 10.53 -28.54 -11.07
CA LEU A 16 10.73 -27.10 -11.04
C LEU A 16 9.42 -26.44 -10.62
N GLY A 17 9.32 -26.07 -9.34
CA GLY A 17 8.30 -25.13 -8.87
C GLY A 17 8.49 -23.76 -9.53
N PRO A 18 7.44 -22.94 -9.66
CA PRO A 18 7.56 -21.62 -10.28
C PRO A 18 8.49 -20.74 -9.44
N CYS A 19 9.68 -20.47 -9.97
CA CYS A 19 10.53 -19.39 -9.49
C CYS A 19 9.84 -18.07 -9.81
N ASP A 20 9.28 -17.40 -8.81
CA ASP A 20 8.91 -15.98 -8.93
C ASP A 20 10.19 -15.15 -9.03
N PRO A 21 10.54 -14.60 -10.22
CA PRO A 21 11.85 -14.02 -10.47
C PRO A 21 12.03 -12.64 -9.82
N THR A 22 11.03 -12.16 -9.08
CA THR A 22 11.06 -10.82 -8.49
C THR A 22 11.58 -10.79 -7.07
N GLY A 23 11.60 -11.90 -6.31
CA GLY A 23 12.29 -12.03 -5.00
C GLY A 23 11.92 -11.02 -3.90
N VAL A 24 11.07 -10.02 -4.21
CA VAL A 24 10.69 -8.95 -3.32
C VAL A 24 9.41 -9.39 -2.62
N ARG A 25 9.59 -9.94 -1.42
CA ARG A 25 8.47 -10.16 -0.50
C ARG A 25 7.86 -8.80 -0.16
N PRO A 26 6.54 -8.60 -0.32
CA PRO A 26 5.90 -7.39 0.16
C PRO A 26 6.16 -7.21 1.66
N PRO A 27 6.24 -5.97 2.18
CA PRO A 27 6.25 -5.74 3.61
C PRO A 27 5.10 -6.50 4.27
N LYS A 28 5.38 -7.22 5.35
CA LYS A 28 4.37 -8.04 6.07
C LYS A 28 3.27 -7.16 6.68
N ASP A 29 3.61 -5.93 7.01
CA ASP A 29 2.73 -4.85 7.44
C ASP A 29 3.21 -3.52 6.84
N LEU A 30 2.35 -2.51 6.84
CA LEU A 30 2.66 -1.16 6.33
C LEU A 30 3.06 -0.18 7.43
N ALA A 31 3.39 -0.67 8.63
CA ALA A 31 3.67 0.18 9.78
C ALA A 31 4.81 1.17 9.50
N GLY A 32 4.63 2.42 9.91
CA GLY A 32 5.57 3.51 9.73
C GLY A 32 5.04 4.67 8.90
N THR A 33 5.95 5.57 8.52
CA THR A 33 5.63 6.81 7.79
C THR A 33 5.94 6.65 6.30
N TRP A 34 5.04 7.13 5.47
CA TRP A 34 5.12 7.13 4.03
C TRP A 34 4.86 8.53 3.50
N GLY A 35 5.74 9.03 2.62
CA GLY A 35 5.62 10.38 2.08
C GLY A 35 5.67 10.42 0.56
N GLY A 36 4.94 11.36 0.00
CA GLY A 36 4.77 11.57 -1.42
C GLY A 36 4.72 13.04 -1.78
N ASP A 37 4.42 13.32 -3.04
CA ASP A 37 4.05 14.67 -3.45
C ASP A 37 2.55 14.86 -3.21
N ASN A 38 2.20 15.88 -2.42
CA ASN A 38 0.81 16.13 -1.95
C ASN A 38 0.15 14.91 -1.30
N ALA A 39 0.93 14.01 -0.71
CA ALA A 39 0.41 12.85 -0.03
C ALA A 39 1.30 12.43 1.14
N ALA A 40 0.67 11.95 2.20
CA ALA A 40 1.32 11.34 3.35
C ALA A 40 0.45 10.21 3.89
N LEU A 41 1.08 9.20 4.49
CA LEU A 41 0.39 8.16 5.24
C LEU A 41 1.24 7.77 6.44
N ILE A 42 0.63 7.63 7.61
CA ILE A 42 1.25 7.00 8.78
C ILE A 42 0.37 5.82 9.13
N ALA A 43 0.95 4.64 9.25
CA ALA A 43 0.24 3.43 9.66
C ALA A 43 0.89 2.79 10.89
N ASP A 44 0.08 2.13 11.70
CA ASP A 44 0.49 1.29 12.80
C ASP A 44 -0.21 -0.08 12.72
N ASP A 45 -0.16 -0.86 13.79
CA ASP A 45 -0.76 -2.19 13.89
C ASP A 45 -2.28 -2.17 14.16
N THR A 46 -2.89 -1.00 14.29
CA THR A 46 -4.32 -0.82 14.58
C THR A 46 -5.02 0.19 13.68
N SER A 47 -4.28 1.10 13.05
CA SER A 47 -4.83 2.24 12.34
C SER A 47 -3.90 2.77 11.25
N ALA A 48 -4.45 3.64 10.40
CA ALA A 48 -3.65 4.51 9.56
C ALA A 48 -4.31 5.87 9.37
N HIS A 49 -3.49 6.91 9.24
CA HIS A 49 -3.89 8.27 8.92
C HIS A 49 -3.32 8.67 7.56
N VAL A 50 -4.15 9.21 6.69
CA VAL A 50 -3.81 9.52 5.29
C VAL A 50 -4.08 10.99 5.03
N HIS A 51 -3.15 11.65 4.33
CA HIS A 51 -3.39 12.95 3.70
C HIS A 51 -3.24 12.84 2.19
N ILE A 52 -4.17 13.46 1.45
CA ILE A 52 -4.04 13.73 0.01
C ILE A 52 -4.45 15.18 -0.22
N GLY A 53 -3.53 16.00 -0.70
CA GLY A 53 -3.72 17.46 -0.75
C GLY A 53 -4.08 18.02 0.63
N CYS A 54 -5.11 18.89 0.67
CA CYS A 54 -5.61 19.46 1.92
C CYS A 54 -6.81 18.69 2.50
N THR A 55 -6.81 17.36 2.34
CA THR A 55 -7.83 16.46 2.88
C THR A 55 -7.16 15.40 3.75
N TYR A 56 -7.91 14.74 4.63
CA TYR A 56 -7.39 13.63 5.42
C TYR A 56 -8.40 12.50 5.55
N GLY A 57 -7.91 11.31 5.87
CA GLY A 57 -8.74 10.15 6.16
C GLY A 57 -8.10 9.24 7.20
N ASN A 58 -8.93 8.37 7.77
CA ASN A 58 -8.54 7.41 8.79
C ASN A 58 -8.96 6.00 8.36
N ILE A 59 -8.13 5.03 8.70
CA ILE A 59 -8.40 3.61 8.60
C ILE A 59 -8.33 3.06 10.03
N HIS A 60 -9.36 2.32 10.46
CA HIS A 60 -9.50 1.81 11.83
C HIS A 60 -9.11 0.34 11.96
N GLN A 61 -8.15 -0.11 11.15
CA GLN A 61 -7.59 -1.45 11.20
C GLN A 61 -6.16 -1.46 10.67
N GLN A 62 -5.39 -2.50 11.02
CA GLN A 62 -4.11 -2.78 10.40
C GLN A 62 -4.27 -2.95 8.89
N ILE A 63 -3.39 -2.31 8.11
CA ILE A 63 -3.31 -2.57 6.68
C ILE A 63 -2.34 -3.73 6.44
N VAL A 64 -2.89 -4.86 6.00
CA VAL A 64 -2.12 -6.07 5.67
C VAL A 64 -2.24 -6.33 4.16
N PRO A 65 -1.19 -6.05 3.37
CA PRO A 65 -1.19 -6.35 1.94
C PRO A 65 -1.25 -7.86 1.66
N ASP A 66 -1.86 -8.23 0.54
CA ASP A 66 -1.84 -9.59 0.02
C ASP A 66 -0.45 -9.99 -0.52
N ALA A 67 -0.32 -11.23 -1.02
CA ALA A 67 0.92 -11.74 -1.59
C ALA A 67 1.44 -10.92 -2.79
N ASN A 68 0.57 -10.17 -3.47
CA ASN A 68 0.90 -9.27 -4.59
C ASN A 68 1.15 -7.82 -4.15
N GLY A 69 1.18 -7.59 -2.83
CA GLY A 69 1.33 -6.29 -2.19
C GLY A 69 0.08 -5.41 -2.28
N ARG A 70 -1.09 -5.94 -2.65
CA ARG A 70 -2.34 -5.18 -2.80
C ARG A 70 -3.09 -5.12 -1.48
N PHE A 71 -3.79 -4.03 -1.23
CA PHE A 71 -4.72 -3.91 -0.13
C PHE A 71 -5.96 -3.12 -0.56
N ASP A 72 -7.08 -3.37 0.10
CA ASP A 72 -8.32 -2.61 -0.07
C ASP A 72 -9.12 -2.68 1.24
N VAL A 73 -9.10 -1.58 2.00
CA VAL A 73 -9.63 -1.52 3.38
C VAL A 73 -10.64 -0.37 3.54
N PRO A 74 -11.66 -0.54 4.40
CA PRO A 74 -12.61 0.52 4.69
C PRO A 74 -12.01 1.56 5.64
N GLY A 75 -12.55 2.76 5.59
CA GLY A 75 -12.28 3.84 6.53
C GLY A 75 -13.18 5.04 6.25
N GLU A 76 -12.72 6.22 6.64
CA GLU A 76 -13.43 7.48 6.43
C GLU A 76 -12.50 8.55 5.90
N HIS A 77 -13.03 9.48 5.12
CA HIS A 77 -12.27 10.57 4.53
C HIS A 77 -13.04 11.90 4.59
N ASN A 78 -12.35 12.97 4.98
CA ASN A 78 -12.86 14.32 5.00
C ASN A 78 -12.30 15.12 3.82
N ILE A 79 -13.14 15.31 2.80
CA ILE A 79 -12.79 16.07 1.58
C ILE A 79 -12.94 17.59 1.75
N THR A 80 -13.41 18.06 2.91
CA THR A 80 -13.66 19.48 3.22
C THR A 80 -12.82 20.00 4.38
N ALA A 81 -11.68 19.36 4.66
CA ALA A 81 -10.83 19.69 5.81
C ALA A 81 -10.14 21.07 5.73
N HIS A 82 -10.15 21.73 4.56
CA HIS A 82 -9.53 23.04 4.35
C HIS A 82 -10.48 23.95 3.55
N PRO A 83 -10.54 25.28 3.81
CA PRO A 83 -9.76 26.05 4.78
C PRO A 83 -10.18 25.92 6.25
N VAL A 84 -11.42 25.48 6.48
CA VAL A 84 -11.97 25.26 7.82
C VAL A 84 -12.44 23.82 7.90
N ASP A 85 -11.84 23.05 8.79
CA ASP A 85 -12.26 21.68 9.04
C ASP A 85 -13.59 21.67 9.81
N ARG A 86 -14.63 21.14 9.17
CA ARG A 86 -15.96 20.94 9.79
C ARG A 86 -16.16 19.54 10.36
N GLY A 87 -15.17 18.65 10.25
CA GLY A 87 -15.23 17.27 10.73
C GLY A 87 -16.21 16.38 9.97
N ILE A 88 -16.51 16.72 8.70
CA ILE A 88 -17.43 15.93 7.88
C ILE A 88 -16.66 14.75 7.28
N LEU A 89 -16.90 13.57 7.83
CA LEU A 89 -16.30 12.31 7.40
C LEU A 89 -17.27 11.54 6.50
N HIS A 90 -16.78 11.12 5.34
CA HIS A 90 -17.48 10.25 4.42
C HIS A 90 -16.91 8.82 4.50
N PRO A 91 -17.72 7.77 4.43
CA PRO A 91 -17.20 6.41 4.30
C PRO A 91 -16.38 6.29 3.01
N ALA A 92 -15.25 5.59 3.09
CA ALA A 92 -14.30 5.48 1.99
C ALA A 92 -13.65 4.09 1.90
N ARG A 93 -13.14 3.78 0.71
CA ARG A 93 -12.27 2.63 0.41
C ARG A 93 -10.86 3.13 0.10
N PHE A 94 -9.89 2.59 0.81
CA PHE A 94 -8.47 2.86 0.62
C PHE A 94 -7.86 1.66 -0.08
N ALA A 95 -7.60 1.80 -1.37
CA ALA A 95 -7.05 0.75 -2.20
C ALA A 95 -5.65 1.11 -2.67
N GLY A 96 -4.74 0.15 -2.58
CA GLY A 96 -3.37 0.40 -2.98
C GLY A 96 -2.55 -0.84 -3.29
N ARG A 97 -1.30 -0.59 -3.68
CA ARG A 97 -0.32 -1.63 -3.98
C ARG A 97 1.06 -1.17 -3.54
N VAL A 98 1.78 -2.06 -2.87
CA VAL A 98 3.14 -1.83 -2.37
C VAL A 98 4.13 -2.73 -3.08
N ILE A 99 5.14 -2.11 -3.69
CA ILE A 99 6.22 -2.77 -4.40
C ILE A 99 7.52 -2.08 -4.00
N ALA A 100 8.48 -2.85 -3.47
CA ALA A 100 9.83 -2.37 -3.15
C ALA A 100 9.87 -1.03 -2.37
N GLY A 101 9.02 -0.89 -1.34
CA GLY A 101 8.96 0.32 -0.51
C GLY A 101 8.26 1.53 -1.14
N THR A 102 7.65 1.35 -2.32
CA THR A 102 6.78 2.34 -2.97
C THR A 102 5.34 1.87 -2.92
N MET A 103 4.43 2.77 -2.57
CA MET A 103 2.99 2.54 -2.48
C MET A 103 2.26 3.43 -3.50
N THR A 104 1.38 2.83 -4.30
CA THR A 104 0.29 3.55 -4.97
C THR A 104 -0.95 3.50 -4.09
N LEU A 105 -1.59 4.63 -3.84
CA LEU A 105 -2.80 4.72 -3.02
C LEU A 105 -3.91 5.49 -3.75
N THR A 106 -5.12 4.96 -3.72
CA THR A 106 -6.35 5.61 -4.19
C THR A 106 -7.38 5.57 -3.08
N VAL A 107 -8.08 6.68 -2.87
CA VAL A 107 -9.18 6.79 -1.89
C VAL A 107 -10.46 7.08 -2.64
N THR A 108 -11.46 6.20 -2.49
CA THR A 108 -12.78 6.37 -3.12
C THR A 108 -13.83 6.51 -2.04
N LEU A 109 -14.57 7.62 -2.02
CA LEU A 109 -15.71 7.77 -1.11
C LEU A 109 -16.85 6.89 -1.60
N THR A 110 -17.50 6.14 -0.70
CA THR A 110 -18.52 5.13 -1.09
C THR A 110 -19.94 5.69 -1.15
N ASP A 111 -20.15 6.88 -0.61
CA ASP A 111 -21.42 7.61 -0.60
C ASP A 111 -21.46 8.77 -1.61
N THR A 112 -20.37 8.99 -2.35
CA THR A 112 -20.26 10.00 -3.41
C THR A 112 -19.54 9.44 -4.64
N THR A 113 -19.32 10.27 -5.67
CA THR A 113 -18.51 9.91 -6.84
C THR A 113 -17.05 10.37 -6.72
N VAL A 114 -16.62 10.83 -5.55
CA VAL A 114 -15.29 11.43 -5.37
C VAL A 114 -14.23 10.34 -5.24
N THR A 115 -13.17 10.48 -6.03
CA THR A 115 -11.96 9.64 -5.98
C THR A 115 -10.74 10.53 -5.89
N LEU A 116 -9.82 10.20 -4.98
CA LEU A 116 -8.55 10.88 -4.76
C LEU A 116 -7.39 9.94 -5.14
N GLY A 117 -6.46 10.44 -5.95
CA GLY A 117 -5.31 9.67 -6.44
C GLY A 117 -5.51 9.09 -7.85
N PRO A 118 -4.67 8.12 -8.26
CA PRO A 118 -3.64 7.47 -7.45
C PRO A 118 -2.49 8.42 -7.08
N VAL A 119 -2.06 8.38 -5.82
CA VAL A 119 -0.86 9.07 -5.33
C VAL A 119 0.28 8.07 -5.12
N LEU A 120 1.52 8.56 -5.22
CA LEU A 120 2.72 7.79 -4.96
C LEU A 120 3.33 8.17 -3.61
N LEU A 121 3.56 7.17 -2.79
CA LEU A 121 4.14 7.28 -1.46
C LEU A 121 5.39 6.39 -1.38
N ALA A 122 6.44 6.87 -0.74
CA ALA A 122 7.65 6.10 -0.48
C ALA A 122 7.87 5.97 1.03
N TYR A 123 8.25 4.77 1.47
CA TYR A 123 8.52 4.49 2.87
C TYR A 123 9.67 5.37 3.41
N GLY A 124 9.47 5.99 4.57
CA GLY A 124 10.45 6.85 5.24
C GLY A 124 10.72 8.19 4.55
N LYS A 125 10.11 8.47 3.39
CA LYS A 125 10.25 9.76 2.72
C LYS A 125 9.44 10.82 3.48
N GLU A 126 10.03 12.00 3.69
CA GLU A 126 9.30 13.16 4.18
C GLU A 126 8.26 13.62 3.12
N PRO A 127 6.98 13.78 3.47
CA PRO A 127 5.96 14.23 2.51
C PRO A 127 6.20 15.68 2.08
N ARG A 128 6.04 15.95 0.79
CA ARG A 128 6.04 17.30 0.23
C ARG A 128 4.61 17.76 0.04
N MET A 129 4.07 18.40 1.07
CA MET A 129 2.70 18.91 1.05
C MET A 129 2.63 20.31 0.44
N GLY A 130 1.54 20.60 -0.27
CA GLY A 130 1.20 21.95 -0.71
C GLY A 130 0.86 22.88 0.47
N PRO A 131 0.30 24.07 0.21
CA PRO A 131 -0.07 25.04 1.25
C PRO A 131 -1.32 24.56 2.03
N CYS A 132 -1.17 23.51 2.82
CA CYS A 132 -2.23 22.88 3.61
C CYS A 132 -1.86 22.94 5.10
N PRO A 133 -2.45 23.84 5.90
CA PRO A 133 -2.12 23.99 7.33
C PRO A 133 -2.54 22.80 8.21
N ILE A 134 -3.22 21.79 7.63
CA ILE A 134 -3.61 20.55 8.31
C ILE A 134 -2.45 19.55 8.42
N CYS A 135 -1.40 19.69 7.62
CA CYS A 135 -0.23 18.81 7.66
C CYS A 135 0.76 19.35 8.69
N ARG A 136 0.41 19.25 9.98
CA ARG A 136 1.32 19.70 11.04
C ARG A 136 2.42 18.67 11.24
N ARG A 137 3.68 19.11 11.15
CA ARG A 137 4.80 18.31 11.66
C ARG A 137 4.63 18.16 13.18
N PRO A 138 4.66 16.93 13.73
CA PRO A 138 4.78 16.74 15.17
C PRO A 138 6.02 17.50 15.68
N ARG A 139 5.88 18.25 16.78
CA ARG A 139 7.01 18.86 17.48
C ARG A 139 7.63 17.87 18.45
#